data_AF-A0A1X0KLS5-F1
#
_entry.id   AF-A0A1X0KLS5-F1
#
_cell.length_a   1.000
_cell.length_b   1.000
_cell.length_c   1.000
_cell.angle_alpha   90.00
_cell.angle_beta   90.00
_cell.angle_gamma   90.00
#
_symmetry.space_group_name_H-M   'P 1'
#
loop_
_entity.id
_entity.type
_entity.pdbx_description
1 polymer ?
#
loop_
_entity_poly.entity_id
_entity_poly.type
_entity_poly.pdbx_seq_one_letter_code
_entity_poly.pdbx_strand_id
1 'polypeptide(L)'
;MPTVAPRQGGRPPLIALDDVIAIGRDLGMRRLSVNAVASRLGVSATALYRHVESRWELERLVGESLLAELDLRDDPGADTERHLMSFALQLQSFTAEHPGLASYLQVLFPRGDAGRRLLATEVEALTRRGHSADAAMVLSSAVATLAISLAAREESNANTTGGDQAGGFAQERDAVADGLSDDPRLGAAWAGLPEASSSEFVRLLLAASIRGLVGLIPPGRPFAEVAAELNAPRKDS
;
A
#
# COMPACT_ATOMS: atom_id res chain seq x y z
N MET A 1 -17.96 48.05 49.23
CA MET A 1 -17.63 46.77 48.58
C MET A 1 -18.53 46.59 47.37
N PRO A 2 -18.00 46.57 46.13
CA PRO A 2 -18.68 45.97 45.00
C PRO A 2 -18.06 44.60 44.70
N THR A 3 -18.92 43.59 44.74
CA THR A 3 -18.62 42.18 44.49
C THR A 3 -18.31 41.98 43.01
N VAL A 4 -17.09 41.52 42.69
CA VAL A 4 -16.72 41.10 41.34
C VAL A 4 -17.30 39.72 41.08
N ALA A 5 -18.19 39.62 40.09
CA ALA A 5 -18.76 38.36 39.63
C ALA A 5 -17.68 37.44 39.04
N PRO A 6 -17.75 36.11 39.24
CA PRO A 6 -16.81 35.18 38.65
C PRO A 6 -17.05 35.14 37.13
N ARG A 7 -16.01 35.44 36.36
CA ARG A 7 -16.02 35.30 34.90
C ARG A 7 -15.99 33.82 34.55
N GLN A 8 -16.94 33.40 33.71
CA GLN A 8 -17.02 32.07 33.12
C GLN A 8 -15.69 31.71 32.44
N GLY A 9 -14.92 30.81 33.07
CA GLY A 9 -13.76 30.17 32.46
C GLY A 9 -14.22 29.04 31.57
N GLY A 10 -14.05 29.20 30.26
CA GLY A 10 -14.38 28.20 29.24
C GLY A 10 -13.68 26.87 29.50
N ARG A 11 -14.45 25.78 29.45
CA ARG A 11 -13.93 24.42 29.48
C ARG A 11 -13.64 23.95 28.04
N PRO A 12 -12.50 23.26 27.78
CA PRO A 12 -11.81 23.16 26.47
C PRO A 12 -12.43 22.14 25.50
N PRO A 13 -11.90 21.98 24.27
CA PRO A 13 -12.66 21.71 23.03
C PRO A 13 -13.34 20.35 23.03
N LEU A 14 -14.49 20.25 22.35
CA LEU A 14 -14.95 18.97 21.82
C LEU A 14 -13.81 18.45 20.93
N ILE A 15 -13.31 17.24 21.20
CA ILE A 15 -12.39 16.57 20.28
C ILE A 15 -13.11 16.48 18.93
N ALA A 16 -12.61 17.20 17.91
CA ALA A 16 -13.13 17.06 16.57
C ALA A 16 -12.51 15.82 15.92
N LEU A 17 -13.26 15.16 15.04
CA LEU A 17 -12.72 14.03 14.27
C LEU A 17 -11.48 14.45 13.46
N ASP A 18 -11.45 15.69 12.98
CA ASP A 18 -10.32 16.25 12.25
C ASP A 18 -9.05 16.36 13.11
N ASP A 19 -9.17 16.64 14.42
CA ASP A 19 -8.03 16.66 15.34
C ASP A 19 -7.44 15.26 15.52
N VAL A 20 -8.31 14.24 15.60
CA VAL A 20 -7.92 12.82 15.68
C VAL A 20 -7.16 12.41 14.42
N ILE A 21 -7.66 12.79 13.24
CA ILE A 21 -7.02 12.50 11.96
C ILE A 21 -5.68 13.23 11.84
N ALA A 22 -5.63 14.52 12.15
CA ALA A 22 -4.40 15.32 12.08
C ALA A 22 -3.30 14.74 12.97
N ILE A 23 -3.63 14.40 14.23
CA ILE A 23 -2.69 13.74 15.14
C ILE A 23 -2.31 12.35 14.66
N GLY A 24 -3.26 11.60 14.09
CA GLY A 24 -2.98 10.28 13.53
C GLY A 24 -1.97 10.34 12.37
N ARG A 25 -2.12 11.33 11.48
CA ARG A 25 -1.19 11.60 10.37
C ARG A 25 0.18 11.99 10.87
N ASP A 26 0.26 12.87 11.87
CA ASP A 26 1.48 13.29 12.55
C ASP A 26 2.25 12.10 13.17
N LEU A 27 1.52 11.15 13.76
CA LEU A 27 2.13 9.94 14.33
C LEU A 27 2.64 8.99 13.23
N GLY A 28 1.97 8.98 12.08
CA GLY A 28 2.17 8.03 10.98
C GLY A 28 1.57 6.66 11.29
N MET A 29 1.20 5.93 10.24
CA MET A 29 0.51 4.62 10.34
C MET A 29 1.27 3.62 11.21
N ARG A 30 2.61 3.58 11.10
CA ARG A 30 3.46 2.66 11.87
C ARG A 30 3.37 2.83 13.39
N ARG A 31 3.11 4.04 13.89
CA ARG A 31 3.03 4.34 15.33
C ARG A 31 1.60 4.58 15.80
N LEU A 32 0.64 4.42 14.91
CA LEU A 32 -0.75 4.76 15.16
C LEU A 32 -1.37 3.80 16.17
N SER A 33 -1.92 4.36 17.24
CA SER A 33 -2.72 3.62 18.20
C SER A 33 -3.67 4.56 18.93
N VAL A 34 -4.79 4.02 19.42
CA VAL A 34 -5.76 4.79 20.24
C VAL A 34 -5.07 5.46 21.42
N ASN A 35 -4.16 4.75 22.11
CA ASN A 35 -3.42 5.30 23.24
C ASN A 35 -2.46 6.44 22.84
N ALA A 36 -1.73 6.29 21.73
CA ALA A 36 -0.82 7.33 21.26
C ALA A 36 -1.56 8.61 20.86
N VAL A 37 -2.70 8.46 20.17
CA VAL A 37 -3.56 9.59 19.78
C VAL A 37 -4.18 10.26 21.00
N ALA A 38 -4.75 9.47 21.93
CA ALA A 38 -5.34 10.00 23.16
C ALA A 38 -4.32 10.75 24.01
N SER A 39 -3.10 10.21 24.14
CA SER A 39 -2.01 10.87 24.86
C SER A 39 -1.61 12.21 24.22
N ARG A 40 -1.58 12.30 22.89
CA ARG A 40 -1.21 13.56 22.18
C ARG A 40 -2.34 14.59 22.23
N LEU A 41 -3.59 14.15 22.31
CA LEU A 41 -4.77 14.98 22.56
C LEU A 41 -4.93 15.40 24.03
N GLY A 42 -4.20 14.79 24.97
CA GLY A 42 -4.34 15.06 26.40
C GLY A 42 -5.65 14.50 27.01
N VAL A 43 -6.19 13.43 26.43
CA VAL A 43 -7.46 12.80 26.84
C VAL A 43 -7.27 11.32 27.18
N SER A 44 -8.26 10.69 27.83
CA SER A 44 -8.22 9.25 28.08
C SER A 44 -8.56 8.46 26.81
N ALA A 45 -8.05 7.22 26.70
CA ALA A 45 -8.43 6.31 25.62
C ALA A 45 -9.95 6.09 25.57
N THR A 46 -10.62 6.01 26.72
CA THR A 46 -12.08 5.90 26.82
C THR A 46 -12.81 7.12 26.24
N ALA A 47 -12.25 8.33 26.41
CA ALA A 47 -12.82 9.52 25.78
C ALA A 47 -12.65 9.48 24.26
N LEU A 48 -11.49 9.01 23.78
CA LEU A 48 -11.24 8.87 22.34
C LEU A 48 -12.14 7.82 21.68
N TYR A 49 -12.46 6.71 22.37
CA TYR A 49 -13.39 5.70 21.85
C TYR A 49 -14.82 6.21 21.56
N ARG A 50 -15.17 7.42 22.03
CA ARG A 50 -16.44 8.08 21.67
C ARG A 50 -16.41 8.70 20.26
N HIS A 51 -15.22 8.86 19.69
CA HIS A 51 -14.98 9.43 18.36
C HIS A 51 -14.52 8.39 17.34
N VAL A 52 -13.90 7.30 17.81
CA VAL A 52 -13.51 6.15 17.00
C VAL A 52 -13.92 4.86 17.73
N GLU A 53 -14.80 4.08 17.14
CA GLU A 53 -15.37 2.84 17.68
C GLU A 53 -14.32 1.75 17.88
N SER A 54 -13.22 1.80 17.13
CA SER A 54 -12.15 0.80 17.21
C SER A 54 -10.80 1.35 16.74
N ARG A 55 -9.73 0.60 17.07
CA ARG A 55 -8.40 0.80 16.47
C ARG A 55 -8.46 0.74 14.95
N TRP A 56 -9.26 -0.17 14.42
CA TRP A 56 -9.41 -0.35 12.98
C TRP A 56 -10.07 0.86 12.31
N GLU A 57 -11.07 1.46 12.95
CA GLU A 57 -11.67 2.68 12.43
C GLU A 57 -10.67 3.85 12.42
N LEU A 58 -9.86 3.99 13.47
CA LEU A 58 -8.80 4.98 13.51
C LEU A 58 -7.79 4.78 12.37
N GLU A 59 -7.31 3.55 12.17
CA GLU A 59 -6.40 3.21 11.05
C GLU A 59 -7.05 3.53 9.70
N ARG A 60 -8.34 3.24 9.53
CA ARG A 60 -9.09 3.55 8.31
C ARG A 60 -9.19 5.06 8.05
N LEU A 61 -9.55 5.84 9.06
CA LEU A 61 -9.70 7.30 8.92
C LEU A 61 -8.37 7.98 8.55
N VAL A 62 -7.29 7.60 9.22
CA VAL A 62 -5.96 8.14 8.95
C VAL A 62 -5.43 7.65 7.60
N GLY A 63 -5.57 6.35 7.31
CA GLY A 63 -5.13 5.74 6.06
C GLY A 63 -5.84 6.33 4.84
N GLU A 64 -7.16 6.52 4.91
CA GLU A 64 -7.92 7.19 3.84
C GLU A 64 -7.55 8.66 3.70
N SER A 65 -7.30 9.36 4.80
CA SER A 65 -6.83 10.76 4.75
C SER A 65 -5.47 10.87 4.06
N LEU A 66 -4.53 9.96 4.37
CA LEU A 66 -3.24 9.91 3.69
C LEU A 66 -3.43 9.58 2.21
N LEU A 67 -4.14 8.50 1.90
CA LEU A 67 -4.38 8.06 0.53
C LEU A 67 -5.08 9.12 -0.34
N ALA A 68 -5.87 10.01 0.26
CA ALA A 68 -6.52 11.11 -0.45
C ALA A 68 -5.54 12.10 -1.10
N GLU A 69 -4.28 12.13 -0.63
CA GLU A 69 -3.19 12.97 -1.16
C GLU A 69 -2.47 12.34 -2.35
N LEU A 70 -2.70 11.04 -2.61
CA LEU A 70 -2.15 10.39 -3.79
C LEU A 70 -2.84 10.93 -5.04
N ASP A 71 -2.07 11.65 -5.84
CA ASP A 71 -2.46 12.13 -7.17
C ASP A 71 -1.75 11.29 -8.25
N LEU A 72 -2.53 10.52 -9.01
CA LEU A 72 -2.00 9.62 -10.03
C LEU A 72 -1.72 10.39 -11.32
N ARG A 73 -0.46 10.39 -11.74
CA ARG A 73 -0.03 10.98 -12.99
C ARG A 73 -0.22 9.97 -14.13
N ASP A 74 -1.03 10.34 -15.10
CA ASP A 74 -1.24 9.58 -16.34
C ASP A 74 -0.50 10.25 -17.50
N ASP A 75 0.24 9.48 -18.29
CA ASP A 75 0.78 9.89 -19.60
C ASP A 75 -0.11 9.31 -20.71
N PRO A 76 -0.95 10.12 -21.37
CA PRO A 76 -1.85 9.63 -22.42
C PRO A 76 -1.14 8.96 -23.60
N GLY A 77 0.15 9.23 -23.82
CA GLY A 77 0.95 8.60 -24.88
C GLY A 77 1.51 7.22 -24.51
N ALA A 78 1.43 6.82 -23.24
CA ALA A 78 1.92 5.54 -22.76
C ALA A 78 0.95 4.40 -23.13
N ASP A 79 1.51 3.28 -23.61
CA ASP A 79 0.77 2.01 -23.74
C ASP A 79 0.30 1.48 -22.37
N THR A 80 -0.58 0.46 -22.38
CA THR A 80 -1.14 -0.12 -21.16
C THR A 80 -0.05 -0.62 -20.20
N GLU A 81 1.00 -1.28 -20.68
CA GLU A 81 2.05 -1.83 -19.82
C GLU A 81 2.83 -0.71 -19.12
N ARG A 82 3.22 0.33 -19.86
CA ARG A 82 3.93 1.49 -19.32
C ARG A 82 3.08 2.27 -18.34
N HIS A 83 1.79 2.45 -18.63
CA HIS A 83 0.85 3.09 -17.72
C HIS A 83 0.72 2.32 -16.39
N LEU A 84 0.47 1.00 -16.45
CA LEU A 84 0.34 0.15 -15.26
C LEU A 84 1.66 0.07 -14.47
N MET A 85 2.81 0.09 -15.15
CA MET A 85 4.11 0.17 -14.48
C MET A 85 4.28 1.51 -13.75
N SER A 86 3.91 2.62 -14.40
CA SER A 86 3.93 3.95 -13.76
C SER A 86 3.01 3.98 -12.55
N PHE A 87 1.79 3.45 -12.66
CA PHE A 87 0.83 3.35 -11.55
C PHE A 87 1.42 2.55 -10.37
N ALA A 88 1.96 1.36 -10.63
CA ALA A 88 2.58 0.53 -9.59
C ALA A 88 3.73 1.25 -8.87
N LEU A 89 4.60 1.93 -9.63
CA LEU A 89 5.73 2.66 -9.07
C LEU A 89 5.29 3.88 -8.25
N GLN A 90 4.27 4.62 -8.71
CA GLN A 90 3.70 5.75 -7.96
C GLN A 90 3.12 5.27 -6.63
N LEU A 91 2.40 4.14 -6.62
CA LEU A 91 1.87 3.55 -5.39
C LEU A 91 2.99 3.10 -4.44
N GLN A 92 4.04 2.47 -4.96
CA GLN A 92 5.20 2.07 -4.16
C GLN A 92 5.91 3.29 -3.54
N SER A 93 6.22 4.31 -4.35
CA SER A 93 6.83 5.55 -3.85
C SER A 93 5.97 6.22 -2.78
N PHE A 94 4.65 6.31 -3.00
CA PHE A 94 3.74 6.88 -2.03
C PHE A 94 3.72 6.12 -0.70
N THR A 95 3.72 4.79 -0.75
CA THR A 95 3.79 3.97 0.47
C THR A 95 5.14 4.07 1.19
N ALA A 96 6.24 4.24 0.45
CA ALA A 96 7.57 4.42 1.03
C ALA A 96 7.70 5.77 1.76
N GLU A 97 7.01 6.81 1.29
CA GLU A 97 6.92 8.12 1.95
C GLU A 97 6.07 8.07 3.23
N HIS A 98 5.21 7.05 3.40
CA HIS A 98 4.28 6.91 4.52
C HIS A 98 4.42 5.57 5.26
N PRO A 99 5.42 5.43 6.15
CA PRO A 99 5.65 4.18 6.89
C PRO A 99 4.41 3.67 7.65
N GLY A 100 4.07 2.41 7.43
CA GLY A 100 2.93 1.66 7.92
C GLY A 100 1.74 1.63 6.95
N LEU A 101 1.76 2.45 5.90
CA LEU A 101 0.64 2.56 4.97
C LEU A 101 0.52 1.32 4.07
N ALA A 102 1.63 0.74 3.59
CA ALA A 102 1.59 -0.45 2.76
C ALA A 102 0.89 -1.62 3.48
N SER A 103 1.22 -1.83 4.76
CA SER A 103 0.60 -2.85 5.61
C SER A 103 -0.91 -2.61 5.82
N TYR A 104 -1.34 -1.35 5.96
CA TYR A 104 -2.75 -0.98 6.01
C TYR A 104 -3.47 -1.27 4.69
N LEU A 105 -2.87 -0.87 3.56
CA LEU A 105 -3.44 -1.06 2.23
C LEU A 105 -3.60 -2.54 1.87
N GLN A 106 -2.72 -3.44 2.33
CA GLN A 106 -2.86 -4.88 2.12
C GLN A 106 -4.17 -5.46 2.64
N VAL A 107 -4.71 -4.91 3.74
CA VAL A 107 -5.92 -5.42 4.39
C VAL A 107 -7.18 -4.81 3.78
N LEU A 108 -7.09 -3.56 3.30
CA LEU A 108 -8.25 -2.72 3.04
C LEU A 108 -8.27 -2.05 1.68
N PHE A 109 -7.29 -2.18 0.80
CA PHE A 109 -7.37 -1.51 -0.50
C PHE A 109 -8.35 -2.23 -1.46
N PRO A 110 -9.26 -1.53 -2.17
CA PRO A 110 -9.63 -0.11 -2.08
C PRO A 110 -10.92 0.11 -1.26
N ARG A 111 -10.84 0.30 0.06
CA ARG A 111 -12.00 0.48 0.95
C ARG A 111 -12.00 1.87 1.58
N GLY A 112 -12.60 2.79 0.84
CA GLY A 112 -12.95 4.14 1.27
C GLY A 112 -13.08 5.08 0.08
N ASP A 113 -13.33 6.36 0.35
CA ASP A 113 -13.56 7.35 -0.70
C ASP A 113 -12.29 7.63 -1.52
N ALA A 114 -11.12 7.63 -0.89
CA ALA A 114 -9.85 7.85 -1.59
C ALA A 114 -9.51 6.66 -2.49
N GLY A 115 -9.63 5.42 -1.96
CA GLY A 115 -9.43 4.21 -2.74
C GLY A 115 -10.37 4.11 -3.94
N ARG A 116 -11.65 4.47 -3.77
CA ARG A 116 -12.63 4.51 -4.86
C ARG A 116 -12.29 5.55 -5.93
N ARG A 117 -11.83 6.74 -5.53
CA ARG A 117 -11.38 7.79 -6.46
C ARG A 117 -10.17 7.34 -7.28
N LEU A 118 -9.19 6.70 -6.65
CA LEU A 118 -8.03 6.14 -7.33
C LEU A 118 -8.45 5.07 -8.34
N LEU A 119 -9.31 4.14 -7.93
CA LEU A 119 -9.83 3.10 -8.82
C LEU A 119 -10.59 3.72 -10.02
N ALA A 120 -11.41 4.74 -9.79
CA ALA A 120 -12.13 5.42 -10.87
C ALA A 120 -11.17 6.09 -11.86
N THR A 121 -10.08 6.69 -11.35
CA THR A 121 -9.05 7.34 -12.18
C THR A 121 -8.32 6.32 -13.06
N GLU A 122 -7.92 5.18 -12.48
CA GLU A 122 -7.28 4.08 -13.21
C GLU A 122 -8.22 3.45 -14.24
N VAL A 123 -9.50 3.24 -13.89
CA VAL A 123 -10.49 2.73 -14.83
C VAL A 123 -10.65 3.68 -16.01
N GLU A 124 -10.73 4.99 -15.78
CA GLU A 124 -10.82 5.98 -16.87
C GLU A 124 -9.57 5.94 -17.77
N ALA A 125 -8.38 5.87 -17.18
CA ALA A 125 -7.12 5.82 -17.90
C ALA A 125 -6.98 4.55 -18.76
N LEU A 126 -7.41 3.39 -18.24
CA LEU A 126 -7.41 2.13 -18.99
C LEU A 126 -8.51 2.08 -20.04
N THR A 127 -9.68 2.68 -19.78
CA THR A 127 -10.74 2.80 -20.80
C THR A 127 -10.31 3.68 -21.98
N ARG A 128 -9.57 4.77 -21.75
CA ARG A 128 -8.94 5.54 -22.85
C ARG A 128 -7.98 4.70 -23.70
N ARG A 129 -7.43 3.62 -23.13
CA ARG A 129 -6.53 2.65 -23.80
C ARG A 129 -7.27 1.45 -24.39
N GLY A 130 -8.61 1.50 -24.44
CA GLY A 130 -9.44 0.49 -25.10
C GLY A 130 -9.89 -0.67 -24.19
N HIS A 131 -9.64 -0.61 -22.88
CA HIS A 131 -10.16 -1.62 -21.96
C HIS A 131 -11.63 -1.34 -21.60
N SER A 132 -12.44 -2.39 -21.50
CA SER A 132 -13.77 -2.26 -20.90
C SER A 132 -13.64 -1.96 -19.40
N ALA A 133 -14.66 -1.34 -18.79
CA ALA A 133 -14.57 -0.89 -17.39
C ALA A 133 -14.36 -2.04 -16.39
N ASP A 134 -14.93 -3.21 -16.65
CA ASP A 134 -14.74 -4.43 -15.85
C ASP A 134 -13.29 -4.96 -15.95
N ALA A 135 -12.76 -5.05 -17.17
CA ALA A 135 -11.36 -5.43 -17.44
C ALA A 135 -10.38 -4.44 -16.79
N ALA A 136 -10.64 -3.15 -16.93
CA ALA A 136 -9.85 -2.08 -16.32
C ALA A 136 -9.85 -2.15 -14.79
N MET A 137 -11.00 -2.44 -14.18
CA MET A 137 -11.13 -2.61 -12.73
C MET A 137 -10.31 -3.80 -12.23
N VAL A 138 -10.34 -4.93 -12.95
CA VAL A 138 -9.56 -6.13 -12.59
C VAL A 138 -8.06 -5.89 -12.78
N LEU A 139 -7.65 -5.32 -13.92
CA LEU A 139 -6.25 -5.02 -14.21
C LEU A 139 -5.65 -4.08 -13.17
N SER A 140 -6.30 -2.95 -12.89
CA SER A 140 -5.82 -1.98 -11.91
C SER A 140 -5.78 -2.58 -10.51
N SER A 141 -6.81 -3.35 -10.10
CA SER A 141 -6.83 -4.02 -8.79
C SER A 141 -5.71 -5.05 -8.64
N ALA A 142 -5.44 -5.84 -9.69
CA ALA A 142 -4.37 -6.84 -9.69
C ALA A 142 -2.99 -6.18 -9.57
N VAL A 143 -2.75 -5.13 -10.35
CA VAL A 143 -1.48 -4.38 -10.31
C VAL A 143 -1.30 -3.66 -8.98
N ALA A 144 -2.34 -3.02 -8.45
CA ALA A 144 -2.30 -2.39 -7.13
C ALA A 144 -2.00 -3.41 -6.02
N THR A 145 -2.66 -4.58 -6.07
CA THR A 145 -2.40 -5.67 -5.12
C THR A 145 -0.94 -6.08 -5.14
N LEU A 146 -0.37 -6.32 -6.33
CA LEU A 146 1.05 -6.68 -6.46
C LEU A 146 1.98 -5.59 -5.93
N ALA A 147 1.74 -4.33 -6.30
CA ALA A 147 2.54 -3.19 -5.86
C ALA A 147 2.52 -3.03 -4.33
N ILE A 148 1.32 -3.09 -3.73
CA ILE A 148 1.12 -3.01 -2.27
C ILE A 148 1.74 -4.21 -1.56
N SER A 149 1.58 -5.43 -2.08
CA SER A 149 2.16 -6.64 -1.50
C SER A 149 3.68 -6.58 -1.47
N LEU A 150 4.31 -6.14 -2.57
CA LEU A 150 5.75 -5.98 -2.66
C LEU A 150 6.25 -4.85 -1.77
N ALA A 151 5.54 -3.72 -1.71
CA ALA A 151 5.89 -2.60 -0.83
C ALA A 151 5.83 -2.98 0.65
N ALA A 152 4.79 -3.68 1.10
CA ALA A 152 4.71 -4.06 2.51
C ALA A 152 5.71 -5.18 2.87
N ARG A 153 6.11 -6.03 1.90
CA ARG A 153 7.22 -6.95 2.10
C ARG A 153 8.54 -6.20 2.26
N GLU A 154 8.79 -5.18 1.44
CA GLU A 154 9.98 -4.32 1.56
C GLU A 154 10.00 -3.58 2.90
N GLU A 155 8.87 -3.02 3.33
CA GLU A 155 8.72 -2.40 4.65
C GLU A 155 8.96 -3.39 5.80
N SER A 156 8.38 -4.60 5.72
CA SER A 156 8.60 -5.63 6.74
C SER A 156 10.06 -6.05 6.81
N ASN A 157 10.71 -6.21 5.65
CA ASN A 157 12.14 -6.51 5.59
C ASN A 157 12.95 -5.38 6.22
N ALA A 158 12.72 -4.13 5.83
CA ALA A 158 13.41 -2.96 6.40
C ALA A 158 13.22 -2.83 7.92
N ASN A 159 12.05 -3.20 8.44
CA ASN A 159 11.78 -3.21 9.88
C ASN A 159 12.55 -4.34 10.59
N THR A 160 12.67 -5.52 9.98
CA THR A 160 13.44 -6.65 10.54
C THR A 160 14.95 -6.43 10.44
N THR A 161 15.42 -5.81 9.35
CA THR A 161 16.85 -5.55 9.10
C THR A 161 17.35 -4.26 9.77
N GLY A 162 16.46 -3.44 10.33
CA GLY A 162 16.79 -2.21 11.05
C GLY A 162 16.80 -2.38 12.58
N GLY A 163 17.47 -1.46 13.28
CA GLY A 163 17.49 -1.42 14.75
C GLY A 163 18.30 -2.53 15.41
N ASP A 164 17.92 -2.94 16.62
CA ASP A 164 18.68 -3.87 17.48
C ASP A 164 18.88 -5.28 16.86
N GLN A 165 18.06 -5.65 15.86
CA GLN A 165 18.10 -6.95 15.17
C GLN A 165 18.95 -6.93 13.88
N ALA A 166 19.43 -5.76 13.44
CA ALA A 166 20.13 -5.58 12.17
C ALA A 166 21.36 -6.48 12.01
N GLY A 167 22.14 -6.64 13.08
CA GLY A 167 23.34 -7.49 13.09
C GLY A 167 23.03 -8.99 12.96
N GLY A 168 21.93 -9.46 13.58
CA GLY A 168 21.51 -10.86 13.50
C GLY A 168 20.99 -11.21 12.10
N PHE A 169 20.20 -10.32 11.49
CA PHE A 169 19.69 -10.51 10.14
C PHE A 169 20.81 -10.49 9.08
N ALA A 170 21.79 -9.59 9.23
CA ALA A 170 22.95 -9.55 8.35
C ALA A 170 23.73 -10.87 8.40
N GLN A 171 23.98 -11.39 9.60
CA GLN A 171 24.66 -12.66 9.81
C GLN A 171 23.88 -13.85 9.22
N GLU A 172 22.56 -13.88 9.37
CA GLU A 172 21.72 -14.93 8.78
C GLU A 172 21.73 -14.87 7.25
N ARG A 173 21.66 -13.67 6.68
CA ARG A 173 21.74 -13.46 5.22
C ARG A 173 23.08 -13.89 4.65
N ASP A 174 24.18 -13.57 5.33
CA ASP A 174 25.52 -13.96 4.91
C ASP A 174 25.68 -15.50 4.99
N ALA A 175 25.15 -16.14 6.04
CA ALA A 175 25.12 -17.60 6.14
C ALA A 175 24.30 -18.28 5.03
N VAL A 176 23.20 -17.67 4.60
CA VAL A 176 22.41 -18.15 3.44
C VAL A 176 23.20 -17.98 2.14
N ALA A 177 23.90 -16.86 1.96
CA ALA A 177 24.74 -16.62 0.79
C ALA A 177 25.91 -17.62 0.69
N ASP A 178 26.56 -17.92 1.82
CA ASP A 178 27.61 -18.93 1.91
C ASP A 178 27.06 -20.32 1.59
N GLY A 179 25.92 -20.70 2.19
CA GLY A 179 25.27 -21.98 1.93
C GLY A 179 24.82 -22.17 0.48
N LEU A 180 24.36 -21.11 -0.18
CA LEU A 180 24.01 -21.14 -1.61
C LEU A 180 25.24 -21.24 -2.50
N SER A 181 26.35 -20.60 -2.10
CA SER A 181 27.63 -20.67 -2.81
C SER A 181 28.25 -22.07 -2.74
N ASP A 182 28.11 -22.74 -1.60
CA ASP A 182 28.63 -24.08 -1.36
C ASP A 182 27.71 -25.20 -1.91
N ASP A 183 26.47 -24.90 -2.31
CA ASP A 183 25.57 -25.89 -2.88
C ASP A 183 26.04 -26.31 -4.29
N PRO A 184 26.26 -27.61 -4.54
CA PRO A 184 26.82 -28.11 -5.81
C PRO A 184 25.92 -27.90 -7.03
N ARG A 185 24.63 -27.58 -6.84
CA ARG A 185 23.67 -27.30 -7.92
C ARG A 185 23.42 -25.79 -8.08
N LEU A 186 23.52 -25.02 -7.00
CA LEU A 186 23.16 -23.61 -6.99
C LEU A 186 24.37 -22.67 -7.02
N GLY A 187 25.53 -23.09 -6.51
CA GLY A 187 26.69 -22.22 -6.32
C GLY A 187 27.18 -21.54 -7.60
N ALA A 188 27.27 -22.29 -8.70
CA ALA A 188 27.68 -21.73 -10.00
C ALA A 188 26.66 -20.72 -10.55
N ALA A 189 25.36 -20.94 -10.30
CA ALA A 189 24.31 -20.01 -10.72
C ALA A 189 24.30 -18.77 -9.82
N TRP A 190 24.38 -18.98 -8.50
CA TRP A 190 24.42 -17.93 -7.47
C TRP A 190 25.59 -16.97 -7.69
N ALA A 191 26.80 -17.48 -7.92
CA ALA A 191 27.98 -16.67 -8.21
C ALA A 191 27.91 -15.91 -9.55
N GLY A 192 27.09 -16.38 -10.49
CA GLY A 192 26.88 -15.75 -11.80
C GLY A 192 25.72 -14.75 -11.83
N LEU A 193 24.92 -14.66 -10.77
CA LEU A 193 23.86 -13.67 -10.70
C LEU A 193 24.50 -12.28 -10.53
N PRO A 194 24.03 -11.27 -11.29
CA PRO A 194 24.37 -9.89 -10.94
C PRO A 194 23.89 -9.62 -9.51
N GLU A 195 24.58 -8.75 -8.78
CA GLU A 195 24.08 -8.18 -7.52
C GLU A 195 22.83 -7.34 -7.82
N ALA A 196 21.72 -7.99 -8.16
CA ALA A 196 20.45 -7.34 -8.36
C ALA A 196 20.03 -6.79 -7.00
N SER A 197 19.96 -5.48 -6.90
CA SER A 197 19.38 -4.81 -5.75
C SER A 197 17.94 -5.32 -5.56
N SER A 198 17.45 -5.37 -4.32
CA SER A 198 16.07 -5.79 -4.06
C SER A 198 15.04 -4.99 -4.89
N SER A 199 15.36 -3.73 -5.23
CA SER A 199 14.56 -2.87 -6.11
C SER A 199 14.48 -3.40 -7.55
N GLU A 200 15.58 -3.90 -8.12
CA GLU A 200 15.59 -4.46 -9.49
C GLU A 200 14.77 -5.73 -9.58
N PHE A 201 14.85 -6.59 -8.57
CA PHE A 201 14.02 -7.80 -8.51
C PHE A 201 12.53 -7.47 -8.40
N VAL A 202 12.16 -6.50 -7.56
CA VAL A 202 10.77 -6.00 -7.45
C VAL A 202 10.27 -5.44 -8.78
N ARG A 203 11.08 -4.63 -9.47
CA ARG A 203 10.75 -4.10 -10.80
C ARG A 203 10.58 -5.20 -11.84
N LEU A 204 11.42 -6.23 -11.81
CA LEU A 204 11.30 -7.40 -12.67
C LEU A 204 9.98 -8.14 -12.45
N LEU A 205 9.63 -8.41 -11.18
CA LEU A 205 8.37 -9.07 -10.83
C LEU A 205 7.17 -8.27 -11.32
N LEU A 206 7.13 -6.97 -11.05
CA LEU A 206 6.06 -6.10 -11.54
C LEU A 206 5.98 -6.11 -13.07
N ALA A 207 7.11 -5.99 -13.77
CA ALA A 207 7.12 -5.97 -15.23
C ALA A 207 6.62 -7.29 -15.84
N ALA A 208 7.06 -8.42 -15.29
CA ALA A 208 6.62 -9.73 -15.73
C ALA A 208 5.12 -9.94 -15.46
N SER A 209 4.64 -9.57 -14.27
CA SER A 209 3.22 -9.69 -13.93
C SER A 209 2.33 -8.78 -14.77
N ILE A 210 2.73 -7.52 -14.99
CA ILE A 210 1.97 -6.57 -15.82
C ILE A 210 1.86 -7.09 -17.25
N ARG A 211 2.97 -7.53 -17.86
CA ARG A 211 2.95 -8.13 -19.20
C ARG A 211 2.02 -9.33 -19.28
N GLY A 212 2.08 -10.23 -18.30
CA GLY A 212 1.19 -11.39 -18.23
C GLY A 212 -0.28 -11.01 -18.11
N LEU A 213 -0.60 -10.04 -17.25
CA LEU A 213 -1.96 -9.54 -17.03
C LEU A 213 -2.52 -8.86 -18.29
N VAL A 214 -1.74 -7.98 -18.94
CA VAL A 214 -2.14 -7.30 -20.17
C VAL A 214 -2.31 -8.29 -21.33
N GLY A 215 -1.46 -9.33 -21.40
CA GLY A 215 -1.61 -10.40 -22.39
C GLY A 215 -2.88 -11.23 -22.19
N LEU A 216 -3.31 -11.46 -20.95
CA LEU A 216 -4.54 -12.18 -20.62
C LEU A 216 -5.80 -11.31 -20.78
N ILE A 217 -5.69 -10.01 -20.54
CA ILE A 217 -6.78 -9.04 -20.59
C ILE A 217 -6.39 -7.93 -21.59
N PRO A 218 -6.42 -8.22 -22.91
CA PRO A 218 -6.08 -7.22 -23.92
C PRO A 218 -7.21 -6.19 -24.11
N PRO A 219 -6.90 -5.01 -24.69
CA PRO A 219 -7.91 -4.03 -25.07
C PRO A 219 -9.02 -4.63 -25.96
N GLY A 220 -10.26 -4.18 -25.76
CA GLY A 220 -11.43 -4.61 -26.52
C GLY A 220 -12.06 -5.92 -26.05
N ARG A 221 -11.48 -6.59 -25.05
CA ARG A 221 -11.97 -7.88 -24.53
C ARG A 221 -12.62 -7.73 -23.14
N PRO A 222 -13.91 -8.05 -22.97
CA PRO A 222 -14.56 -8.05 -21.66
C PRO A 222 -13.92 -9.06 -20.70
N PHE A 223 -13.88 -8.74 -19.41
CA PHE A 223 -13.28 -9.64 -18.43
C PHE A 223 -14.05 -10.96 -18.29
N ALA A 224 -15.38 -10.93 -18.49
CA ALA A 224 -16.21 -12.13 -18.42
C ALA A 224 -15.73 -13.25 -19.37
N GLU A 225 -15.25 -12.90 -20.57
CA GLU A 225 -14.71 -13.88 -21.52
C GLU A 225 -13.38 -14.46 -21.06
N VAL A 226 -12.49 -13.61 -20.53
CA VAL A 226 -11.20 -14.02 -19.95
C VAL A 226 -11.43 -14.96 -18.76
N ALA A 227 -12.36 -14.61 -17.87
CA ALA A 227 -12.71 -15.42 -16.72
C ALA A 227 -13.29 -16.78 -17.12
N ALA A 228 -14.09 -16.85 -18.20
CA ALA A 228 -14.62 -18.11 -18.71
C ALA A 228 -13.50 -19.04 -19.20
N GLU A 229 -12.49 -18.52 -19.89
CA GLU A 229 -11.34 -19.30 -20.37
C GLU A 229 -10.44 -19.80 -19.24
N LEU A 230 -10.15 -18.95 -18.25
CA LEU A 230 -9.33 -19.33 -17.10
C LEU A 230 -9.98 -20.46 -16.26
N ASN A 231 -11.30 -20.51 -16.24
CA ASN A 231 -12.07 -21.53 -15.51
C ASN A 231 -12.44 -22.74 -16.38
N ALA A 232 -12.09 -22.75 -17.67
CA ALA A 232 -12.34 -23.90 -18.52
C ALA A 232 -11.48 -25.08 -18.06
N PRO A 233 -12.03 -26.31 -17.97
CA PRO A 233 -11.23 -27.48 -17.63
C PRO A 233 -10.11 -27.62 -18.66
N ARG A 234 -8.86 -27.67 -18.18
CA ARG A 234 -7.70 -27.98 -19.02
C ARG A 234 -8.00 -29.30 -19.73
N LYS A 235 -8.10 -29.27 -21.07
CA LYS A 235 -8.10 -30.49 -21.87
C LYS A 235 -6.69 -31.06 -21.76
N ASP A 236 -6.50 -31.98 -20.84
CA ASP A 236 -5.28 -32.78 -20.77
C ASP A 236 -5.07 -33.45 -22.13
N SER A 237 -3.92 -33.14 -22.75
CA SER A 237 -3.43 -33.78 -23.98
C SER A 237 -2.50 -34.93 -23.61
#